data_AF-A0A645H4E3-F1
#
_entry.id   AF-A0A645H4E3-F1
#
_cell.length_a   1.000
_cell.length_b   1.000
_cell.length_c   1.000
_cell.angle_alpha   90.00
_cell.angle_beta   90.00
_cell.angle_gamma   90.00
#
_symmetry.space_group_name_H-M   'P 1'
#
loop_
_entity.id
_entity.type
_entity.pdbx_description
1 polymer ?
#
loop_
_entity_poly.entity_id
_entity_poly.type
_entity_poly.pdbx_seq_one_letter_code
_entity_poly.pdbx_strand_id
1 'polypeptide(L)'
;MPTKPGVTFRGLEEPFAKRTVEGDLGMRYSALSLFEASSTREMKKYLSNKDQDVEAECRRRSQNIRLVPTTEDEKDFDQAMAKIATDHSMSRHAGTVEAVYSPMGIMYSQEGKDLLEVRYMIGTGGVLIHSEHPHEILEAGTYRQDEINALKPVKPNFLVDKEYILSAMGLLAEEDKDLAVRIMKKYIVNV
;
A
#
# COMPACT_ATOMS: atom_id res chain seq x y z
N MET A 1 -3.07 10.98 -15.85
CA MET A 1 -2.52 12.21 -16.44
C MET A 1 -1.95 13.10 -15.34
N PRO A 2 -0.94 13.95 -15.63
CA PRO A 2 -0.39 14.88 -14.65
C PRO A 2 -1.46 15.86 -14.13
N THR A 3 -1.52 16.09 -12.82
CA THR A 3 -2.46 17.06 -12.23
C THR A 3 -1.92 18.48 -12.19
N LYS A 4 -0.59 18.67 -12.31
CA LYS A 4 0.07 19.98 -12.18
C LYS A 4 0.47 20.60 -13.53
N PRO A 5 0.32 21.93 -13.70
CA PRO A 5 0.81 22.65 -14.88
C PRO A 5 2.33 22.54 -15.04
N GLY A 6 2.81 22.45 -16.29
CA GLY A 6 4.26 22.41 -16.59
C GLY A 6 4.94 21.06 -16.38
N VAL A 7 4.16 20.02 -16.04
CA VAL A 7 4.64 18.62 -15.97
C VAL A 7 4.34 17.93 -17.29
N THR A 8 5.38 17.41 -17.94
CA THR A 8 5.25 16.58 -19.16
C THR A 8 5.12 15.12 -18.75
N PHE A 9 4.18 14.39 -19.34
CA PHE A 9 4.03 12.96 -19.10
C PHE A 9 5.00 12.17 -19.99
N ARG A 10 5.76 11.25 -19.39
CA ARG A 10 6.69 10.36 -20.08
C ARG A 10 6.15 8.92 -20.03
N GLY A 11 6.07 8.29 -21.20
CA GLY A 11 5.55 6.93 -21.36
C GLY A 11 4.19 6.90 -22.03
N LEU A 12 3.61 5.70 -22.12
CA LEU A 12 2.27 5.50 -22.68
C LEU A 12 1.22 5.83 -21.62
N GLU A 13 0.12 6.45 -22.06
CA GLU A 13 -1.01 6.68 -21.17
C GLU A 13 -1.56 5.34 -20.68
N GLU A 14 -1.63 5.19 -19.35
CA GLU A 14 -2.17 3.97 -18.77
C GLU A 14 -3.70 3.92 -18.90
N PRO A 15 -4.29 2.74 -19.14
CA PRO A 15 -5.73 2.61 -19.27
C PRO A 15 -6.44 3.05 -17.99
N PHE A 16 -7.59 3.71 -18.14
CA PHE A 16 -8.42 4.23 -17.05
C PHE A 16 -8.68 3.17 -15.96
N ALA A 17 -8.94 1.93 -16.36
CA ALA A 17 -9.15 0.79 -15.48
C ALA A 17 -7.99 -0.21 -15.59
N LYS A 18 -6.79 0.17 -15.13
CA LYS A 18 -5.67 -0.77 -14.98
C LYS A 18 -5.83 -1.54 -13.66
N ARG A 19 -6.05 -2.86 -13.74
CA ARG A 19 -5.79 -3.78 -12.63
C ARG A 19 -4.32 -4.20 -12.72
N THR A 20 -3.50 -3.70 -11.81
CA THR A 20 -2.12 -4.17 -11.62
C THR A 20 -2.09 -5.16 -10.49
N VAL A 21 -1.38 -6.26 -10.69
CA VAL A 21 -1.01 -7.20 -9.63
C VAL A 21 0.51 -7.22 -9.63
N GLU A 22 1.12 -6.48 -8.72
CA GLU A 22 2.57 -6.34 -8.65
C GLU A 22 3.16 -7.21 -7.54
N GLY A 23 3.05 -8.54 -7.74
CA GLY A 23 3.59 -9.57 -6.87
C GLY A 23 2.88 -9.72 -5.51
N ASP A 24 2.91 -10.93 -4.95
CA ASP A 24 2.43 -11.16 -3.58
C ASP A 24 3.42 -10.54 -2.60
N LEU A 25 3.12 -9.38 -2.03
CA LEU A 25 3.77 -8.87 -0.82
C LEU A 25 2.88 -9.24 0.37
N GLY A 26 3.40 -10.06 1.26
CA GLY A 26 2.56 -10.73 2.25
C GLY A 26 3.32 -11.22 3.47
N MET A 27 2.54 -11.54 4.49
CA MET A 27 3.03 -11.79 5.85
C MET A 27 3.47 -13.23 6.09
N ARG A 28 3.24 -14.12 5.12
CA ARG A 28 3.45 -15.57 5.23
C ARG A 28 4.25 -16.09 4.03
N TYR A 29 3.58 -16.60 2.99
CA TYR A 29 4.22 -17.18 1.81
C TYR A 29 5.34 -16.30 1.23
N SER A 30 5.07 -14.99 1.10
CA SER A 30 6.01 -14.02 0.55
C SER A 30 6.74 -13.17 1.59
N ALA A 31 6.81 -13.63 2.85
CA ALA A 31 7.53 -12.94 3.92
C ALA A 31 9.01 -12.72 3.59
N LEU A 32 9.65 -13.73 2.98
CA LEU A 32 11.04 -13.63 2.53
C LEU A 32 11.19 -12.71 1.33
N SER A 33 10.29 -12.78 0.34
CA SER A 33 10.34 -11.88 -0.83
C SER A 33 10.11 -10.42 -0.45
N LEU A 34 9.25 -10.16 0.54
CA LEU A 34 9.08 -8.83 1.11
C LEU A 34 10.37 -8.38 1.82
N PHE A 35 11.01 -9.26 2.60
CA PHE A 35 12.30 -8.98 3.22
C PHE A 35 13.38 -8.70 2.19
N GLU A 36 13.49 -9.47 1.10
CA GLU A 36 14.47 -9.26 0.03
C GLU A 36 14.24 -7.96 -0.74
N ALA A 37 12.98 -7.58 -0.94
CA ALA A 37 12.61 -6.31 -1.54
C ALA A 37 12.87 -5.12 -0.63
N SER A 38 13.05 -5.36 0.68
CA SER A 38 13.25 -4.33 1.71
C SER A 38 14.65 -4.44 2.30
N SER A 39 15.09 -3.43 3.04
CA SER A 39 16.30 -3.55 3.85
C SER A 39 15.97 -3.89 5.31
N THR A 40 16.89 -4.54 6.02
CA THR A 40 16.78 -4.73 7.49
C THR A 40 16.56 -3.40 8.20
N ARG A 41 17.14 -2.31 7.68
CA ARG A 41 16.96 -0.96 8.20
C ARG A 41 15.51 -0.47 8.07
N GLU A 42 14.86 -0.74 6.94
CA GLU A 42 13.46 -0.39 6.72
C GLU A 42 12.52 -1.21 7.61
N MET A 43 12.74 -2.51 7.70
CA MET A 43 12.01 -3.40 8.64
C MET A 43 12.14 -2.88 10.07
N LYS A 44 13.37 -2.59 10.50
CA LYS A 44 13.63 -2.02 11.81
C LYS A 44 13.06 -0.62 11.98
N LYS A 45 12.64 0.13 10.96
CA LYS A 45 11.99 1.44 11.16
C LYS A 45 10.68 1.30 11.93
N TYR A 46 9.89 0.27 11.61
CA TYR A 46 8.54 0.08 12.16
C TYR A 46 8.45 -0.86 13.35
N LEU A 47 9.47 -1.68 13.61
CA LEU A 47 9.51 -2.57 14.79
C LEU A 47 9.72 -1.82 16.09
N SER A 48 9.02 -2.20 17.16
CA SER A 48 9.25 -1.67 18.50
C SER A 48 10.60 -2.16 19.06
N ASN A 49 10.90 -3.45 18.89
CA ASN A 49 12.17 -4.05 19.29
C ASN A 49 13.15 -4.11 18.11
N LYS A 50 14.19 -3.26 18.14
CA LYS A 50 15.19 -3.16 17.07
C LYS A 50 16.26 -4.24 17.10
N ASP A 51 16.34 -5.02 18.18
CA ASP A 51 17.36 -6.06 18.35
C ASP A 51 16.92 -7.41 17.78
N GLN A 52 15.67 -7.54 17.34
CA GLN A 52 15.17 -8.76 16.70
C GLN A 52 15.93 -9.06 15.40
N ASP A 53 16.15 -10.36 15.17
CA ASP A 53 16.67 -10.88 13.91
C ASP A 53 15.53 -10.95 12.88
N VAL A 54 15.47 -9.92 12.04
CA VAL A 54 14.45 -9.75 11.02
C VAL A 54 14.44 -10.90 10.01
N GLU A 55 15.62 -11.38 9.59
CA GLU A 55 15.69 -12.46 8.59
C GLU A 55 15.14 -13.76 9.19
N ALA A 56 15.53 -14.09 10.42
CA ALA A 56 15.05 -15.28 11.11
C ALA A 56 13.53 -15.25 11.28
N GLU A 57 12.96 -14.09 11.66
CA GLU A 57 11.51 -13.94 11.85
C GLU A 57 10.72 -14.01 10.52
N CYS A 58 11.26 -13.46 9.43
CA CYS A 58 10.68 -13.61 8.10
C CYS A 58 10.73 -15.07 7.62
N ARG A 59 11.86 -15.76 7.86
CA ARG A 59 12.02 -17.18 7.53
C ARG A 59 11.06 -18.05 8.31
N ARG A 60 10.90 -17.80 9.61
CA ARG A 60 9.95 -18.50 10.50
C ARG A 60 8.52 -18.41 9.98
N ARG A 61 8.09 -17.23 9.51
CA ARG A 61 6.75 -16.99 8.94
C ARG A 61 6.55 -17.66 7.59
N SER A 62 7.57 -17.63 6.72
CA SER A 62 7.52 -18.30 5.42
C SER A 62 7.42 -19.82 5.56
N GLN A 63 8.11 -20.41 6.55
CA GLN A 63 8.06 -21.84 6.84
C GLN A 63 6.79 -22.26 7.59
N ASN A 64 6.20 -21.37 8.41
CA ASN A 64 5.00 -21.64 9.19
C ASN A 64 3.82 -20.81 8.70
N ILE A 65 3.26 -21.16 7.55
CA ILE A 65 2.17 -20.40 6.90
C ILE A 65 0.88 -20.25 7.74
N ARG A 66 0.67 -21.15 8.71
CA ARG A 66 -0.48 -21.13 9.64
C ARG A 66 -0.22 -20.33 10.92
N LEU A 67 0.93 -19.69 11.03
CA LEU A 67 1.28 -18.88 12.18
C LEU A 67 0.27 -17.73 12.32
N VAL A 68 -0.33 -17.65 13.51
CA VAL A 68 -1.17 -16.54 13.93
C VAL A 68 -0.43 -15.86 15.07
N PRO A 69 -0.14 -14.54 14.99
CA PRO A 69 0.59 -13.84 16.03
C PRO A 69 -0.21 -13.87 17.33
N THR A 70 0.42 -14.30 18.42
CA THR A 70 -0.23 -14.39 19.74
C THR A 70 0.42 -13.49 20.77
N THR A 71 1.72 -13.22 20.61
CA THR A 71 2.45 -12.31 21.47
C THR A 71 2.49 -10.91 20.87
N GLU A 72 2.69 -9.90 21.72
CA GLU A 72 2.82 -8.52 21.27
C GLU A 72 4.01 -8.32 20.31
N ASP A 73 5.14 -9.00 20.55
CA ASP A 73 6.28 -8.98 19.62
C ASP A 73 5.93 -9.56 18.25
N GLU A 74 5.13 -10.63 18.20
CA GLU A 74 4.70 -11.22 16.94
C GLU A 74 3.73 -10.33 16.17
N LYS A 75 2.81 -9.67 16.90
CA LYS A 75 1.87 -8.69 16.34
C LYS A 75 2.59 -7.45 15.83
N ASP A 76 3.53 -6.91 16.60
CA ASP A 76 4.37 -5.77 16.21
C ASP A 76 5.15 -6.07 14.93
N PHE A 77 5.73 -7.27 14.84
CA PHE A 77 6.42 -7.70 13.64
C PHE A 77 5.49 -7.84 12.43
N ASP A 78 4.32 -8.46 12.60
CA ASP A 78 3.32 -8.54 11.52
C ASP A 78 2.81 -7.15 11.11
N GLN A 79 2.65 -6.21 12.04
CA GLN A 79 2.30 -4.83 11.71
C GLN A 79 3.43 -4.12 10.95
N ALA A 80 4.68 -4.34 11.34
CA ALA A 80 5.85 -3.78 10.66
C ALA A 80 5.99 -4.27 9.23
N MET A 81 5.86 -5.58 8.97
CA MET A 81 5.89 -6.03 7.56
C MET A 81 4.65 -5.58 6.79
N ALA A 82 3.47 -5.42 7.41
CA ALA A 82 2.30 -4.88 6.73
C ALA A 82 2.49 -3.42 6.30
N LYS A 83 3.10 -2.59 7.16
CA LYS A 83 3.47 -1.21 6.84
C LYS A 83 4.40 -1.16 5.62
N ILE A 84 5.41 -2.01 5.57
CA ILE A 84 6.38 -2.06 4.47
C ILE A 84 5.76 -2.61 3.19
N ALA A 85 4.95 -3.67 3.31
CA ALA A 85 4.21 -4.19 2.17
C ALA A 85 3.30 -3.11 1.57
N THR A 86 2.64 -2.30 2.41
CA THR A 86 1.79 -1.18 1.97
C THR A 86 2.62 -0.10 1.29
N ASP A 87 3.74 0.32 1.89
CA ASP A 87 4.65 1.33 1.35
C ASP A 87 5.20 0.92 -0.03
N HIS A 88 5.74 -0.30 -0.13
CA HIS A 88 6.27 -0.85 -1.38
C HIS A 88 5.19 -1.04 -2.43
N SER A 89 4.01 -1.53 -2.03
CA SER A 89 2.89 -1.65 -2.94
C SER A 89 2.50 -0.28 -3.47
N MET A 90 2.42 0.75 -2.64
CA MET A 90 2.10 2.10 -3.13
C MET A 90 3.21 2.64 -4.03
N SER A 91 4.49 2.50 -3.68
CA SER A 91 5.61 2.94 -4.52
C SER A 91 5.59 2.32 -5.92
N ARG A 92 5.12 1.08 -6.05
CA ARG A 92 4.97 0.39 -7.34
C ARG A 92 3.80 0.91 -8.18
N HIS A 93 2.75 1.40 -7.53
CA HIS A 93 1.53 1.85 -8.19
C HIS A 93 1.49 3.36 -8.45
N ALA A 94 2.14 4.12 -7.57
CA ALA A 94 2.34 5.55 -7.70
C ALA A 94 3.41 5.83 -8.75
N GLY A 95 3.20 6.88 -9.52
CA GLY A 95 4.20 7.44 -10.39
C GLY A 95 5.26 8.22 -9.62
N THR A 96 6.24 8.71 -10.37
CA THR A 96 7.27 9.62 -9.89
C THR A 96 7.31 10.88 -10.74
N VAL A 97 7.87 11.95 -10.19
CA VAL A 97 8.15 13.18 -10.90
C VAL A 97 9.62 13.54 -10.75
N GLU A 98 10.28 13.83 -11.86
CA GLU A 98 11.69 14.20 -11.90
C GLU A 98 11.90 15.56 -12.56
N ALA A 99 12.88 16.31 -12.07
CA ALA A 99 13.30 17.56 -12.68
C ALA A 99 14.22 17.27 -13.88
N VAL A 100 13.82 17.74 -15.06
CA VAL A 100 14.58 17.68 -16.30
C VAL A 100 15.12 19.07 -16.62
N TYR A 101 16.44 19.18 -16.68
CA TYR A 101 17.11 20.43 -16.99
C TYR A 101 17.21 20.62 -18.50
N SER A 102 16.61 21.70 -19.01
CA SER A 102 16.66 22.08 -20.41
C SER A 102 17.30 23.47 -20.58
N PRO A 103 17.72 23.84 -21.81
CA PRO A 103 18.17 25.20 -22.10
C PRO A 103 17.14 26.30 -21.79
N MET A 104 15.85 25.95 -21.66
CA MET A 104 14.74 26.86 -21.35
C MET A 104 14.42 26.92 -19.84
N GLY A 105 15.16 26.19 -19.00
CA GLY A 105 14.93 26.10 -17.56
C GLY A 105 14.57 24.69 -17.09
N ILE A 106 14.15 24.60 -15.82
CA ILE A 106 13.71 23.36 -15.18
C ILE A 106 12.31 23.01 -15.69
N MET A 107 12.18 21.83 -16.28
CA MET A 107 10.91 21.21 -16.59
C MET A 107 10.71 20.02 -15.67
N TYR A 108 9.47 19.59 -15.46
CA TYR A 108 9.18 18.38 -14.68
C TYR A 108 8.64 17.30 -15.61
N SER A 109 9.15 16.08 -15.45
CA SER A 109 8.71 14.89 -16.17
C SER A 109 8.07 13.93 -15.18
N GLN A 110 6.81 13.57 -15.43
CA GLN A 110 6.12 12.55 -14.65
C GLN A 110 6.16 11.21 -15.39
N GLU A 111 6.42 10.14 -14.65
CA GLU A 111 6.25 8.76 -15.08
C GLU A 111 5.24 8.06 -14.17
N GLY A 112 4.34 7.24 -14.72
CA GLY A 112 3.31 6.55 -13.93
C GLY A 112 2.17 7.44 -13.41
N LYS A 113 1.37 6.92 -12.47
CA LYS A 113 0.12 7.56 -12.01
C LYS A 113 0.36 8.67 -11.01
N ASP A 114 -0.38 9.76 -11.15
CA ASP A 114 -0.46 10.74 -10.07
C ASP A 114 -1.54 10.31 -9.08
N LEU A 115 -1.15 9.90 -7.86
CA LEU A 115 -2.06 9.52 -6.79
C LEU A 115 -2.16 10.58 -5.69
N LEU A 116 -1.52 11.75 -5.85
CA LEU A 116 -1.45 12.79 -4.80
C LEU A 116 -2.85 13.19 -4.28
N GLU A 117 -3.83 13.28 -5.18
CA GLU A 117 -5.20 13.73 -4.90
C GLU A 117 -6.20 12.58 -4.65
N VAL A 118 -5.72 11.33 -4.50
CA VAL A 118 -6.59 10.20 -4.18
C VAL A 118 -7.24 10.42 -2.81
N ARG A 119 -8.58 10.42 -2.79
CA ARG A 119 -9.39 10.74 -1.60
C ARG A 119 -9.61 9.57 -0.65
N TYR A 120 -9.51 8.34 -1.15
CA TYR A 120 -9.84 7.14 -0.39
C TYR A 120 -8.78 6.07 -0.61
N MET A 121 -8.28 5.50 0.47
CA MET A 121 -7.45 4.31 0.46
C MET A 121 -8.18 3.23 1.25
N ILE A 122 -8.57 2.15 0.57
CA ILE A 122 -9.37 1.07 1.15
C ILE A 122 -8.45 -0.13 1.38
N GLY A 123 -8.24 -0.47 2.64
CA GLY A 123 -7.56 -1.67 3.08
C GLY A 123 -8.49 -2.89 3.11
N THR A 124 -8.05 -3.99 2.52
CA THR A 124 -8.74 -5.29 2.63
C THR A 124 -7.70 -6.38 2.85
N GLY A 125 -8.07 -7.46 3.54
CA GLY A 125 -7.16 -8.58 3.86
C GLY A 125 -6.89 -8.77 5.35
N GLY A 126 -6.43 -9.97 5.70
CA GLY A 126 -6.37 -10.44 7.10
C GLY A 126 -5.57 -9.54 8.02
N VAL A 127 -4.39 -9.07 7.61
CA VAL A 127 -3.53 -8.23 8.47
C VAL A 127 -4.15 -6.86 8.75
N LEU A 128 -4.94 -6.30 7.84
CA LEU A 128 -5.62 -5.02 8.02
C LEU A 128 -6.92 -5.18 8.82
N ILE A 129 -7.66 -6.26 8.59
CA ILE A 129 -8.94 -6.53 9.27
C ILE A 129 -8.70 -6.81 10.75
N HIS A 130 -7.69 -7.63 11.06
CA HIS A 130 -7.37 -8.09 12.42
C HIS A 130 -6.31 -7.25 13.15
N SER A 131 -5.75 -6.22 12.52
CA SER A 131 -4.85 -5.29 13.21
C SER A 131 -5.62 -4.42 14.19
N GLU A 132 -5.00 -4.14 15.33
CA GLU A 132 -5.45 -3.15 16.32
C GLU A 132 -5.22 -1.71 15.81
N HIS A 133 -4.29 -1.52 14.86
CA HIS A 133 -3.87 -0.22 14.32
C HIS A 133 -3.83 -0.21 12.78
N PRO A 134 -4.95 -0.48 12.09
CA PRO A 134 -4.98 -0.55 10.62
C PRO A 134 -4.70 0.81 9.96
N HIS A 135 -5.04 1.91 10.63
CA HIS A 135 -4.74 3.27 10.20
C HIS A 135 -3.25 3.44 9.92
N GLU A 136 -2.40 3.05 10.88
CA GLU A 136 -0.94 3.20 10.76
C GLU A 136 -0.34 2.33 9.64
N ILE A 137 -0.98 1.19 9.33
CA ILE A 137 -0.56 0.33 8.22
C ILE A 137 -0.82 1.05 6.90
N LEU A 138 -2.03 1.60 6.73
CA LEU A 138 -2.41 2.32 5.50
C LEU A 138 -1.64 3.64 5.35
N GLU A 139 -1.39 4.34 6.45
CA GLU A 139 -0.60 5.57 6.49
C GLU A 139 0.83 5.36 5.95
N ALA A 140 1.41 4.18 6.16
CA ALA A 140 2.74 3.87 5.61
C ALA A 140 2.79 3.92 4.07
N GLY A 141 1.64 3.79 3.39
CA GLY A 141 1.52 3.95 1.94
C GLY A 141 1.31 5.40 1.48
N THR A 142 1.38 6.40 2.36
CA THR A 142 1.19 7.81 1.98
C THR A 142 2.49 8.51 1.61
N TYR A 143 2.36 9.69 1.00
CA TYR A 143 3.48 10.57 0.68
C TYR A 143 4.29 10.93 1.93
N ARG A 144 5.61 10.83 1.82
CA ARG A 144 6.55 11.26 2.85
C ARG A 144 7.51 12.30 2.31
N GLN A 145 7.93 13.21 3.17
CA GLN A 145 8.84 14.30 2.81
C GLN A 145 10.22 13.82 2.36
N ASP A 146 10.65 12.63 2.76
CA ASP A 146 11.90 12.02 2.31
C ASP A 146 11.80 11.36 0.92
N GLU A 147 10.59 11.29 0.35
CA GLU A 147 10.31 10.77 -0.99
C GLU A 147 9.75 11.86 -1.90
N ILE A 148 10.51 12.96 -2.07
CA ILE A 148 10.05 14.20 -2.73
C ILE A 148 9.47 13.96 -4.13
N ASN A 149 10.01 12.97 -4.85
CA ASN A 149 9.63 12.66 -6.22
C ASN A 149 8.45 11.68 -6.32
N ALA A 150 7.98 11.07 -5.22
CA ALA A 150 6.92 10.07 -5.27
C ALA A 150 5.54 10.72 -5.34
N LEU A 151 4.68 10.24 -6.23
CA LEU A 151 3.30 10.72 -6.40
C LEU A 151 2.29 9.89 -5.59
N LYS A 152 2.65 9.56 -4.35
CA LYS A 152 1.79 8.81 -3.41
C LYS A 152 0.66 9.68 -2.85
N PRO A 153 -0.45 9.10 -2.36
CA PRO A 153 -1.53 9.87 -1.74
C PRO A 153 -1.04 10.74 -0.57
N VAL A 154 -1.43 12.02 -0.54
CA VAL A 154 -0.97 12.96 0.51
C VAL A 154 -1.82 12.90 1.76
N LYS A 155 -3.15 12.93 1.61
CA LYS A 155 -4.12 12.87 2.72
C LYS A 155 -5.39 12.11 2.31
N PRO A 156 -5.29 10.80 2.03
CA PRO A 156 -6.46 9.98 1.77
C PRO A 156 -7.25 9.74 3.07
N ASN A 157 -8.56 9.55 2.95
CA ASN A 157 -9.34 8.93 4.01
C ASN A 157 -9.08 7.42 3.98
N PHE A 158 -8.76 6.85 5.13
CA PHE A 158 -8.51 5.43 5.26
C PHE A 158 -9.80 4.69 5.60
N LEU A 159 -10.07 3.63 4.86
CA LEU A 159 -11.19 2.72 5.16
C LEU A 159 -10.71 1.29 5.18
N VAL A 160 -11.42 0.45 5.92
CA VAL A 160 -11.16 -1.00 5.97
C VAL A 160 -12.43 -1.76 5.63
N ASP A 161 -12.29 -2.74 4.74
CA ASP A 161 -13.30 -3.76 4.46
C ASP A 161 -13.32 -4.80 5.58
N LYS A 162 -13.99 -4.47 6.69
CA LYS A 162 -13.95 -5.27 7.93
C LYS A 162 -14.51 -6.69 7.78
N GLU A 163 -15.48 -6.88 6.90
CA GLU A 163 -16.16 -8.16 6.68
C GLU A 163 -15.64 -8.90 5.44
N TYR A 164 -14.56 -8.41 4.81
CA TYR A 164 -13.98 -9.00 3.60
C TYR A 164 -14.99 -9.16 2.45
N ILE A 165 -15.90 -8.19 2.30
CA ILE A 165 -17.03 -8.25 1.36
C ILE A 165 -16.72 -7.61 0.01
N LEU A 166 -15.59 -6.90 -0.15
CA LEU A 166 -15.34 -6.08 -1.32
C LEU A 166 -15.37 -6.89 -2.63
N SER A 167 -14.82 -8.12 -2.62
CA SER A 167 -14.84 -9.02 -3.77
C SER A 167 -16.25 -9.49 -4.13
N ALA A 168 -17.06 -9.88 -3.12
CA ALA A 168 -18.44 -10.28 -3.29
C ALA A 168 -19.32 -9.11 -3.80
N MET A 169 -19.06 -7.89 -3.33
CA MET A 169 -19.75 -6.70 -3.81
C MET A 169 -19.38 -6.34 -5.25
N GLY A 170 -18.15 -6.65 -5.67
CA GLY A 170 -17.75 -6.56 -7.08
C GLY A 170 -18.62 -7.44 -7.98
N LEU A 171 -18.89 -8.68 -7.57
CA LEU A 171 -19.80 -9.59 -8.29
C LEU A 171 -21.24 -9.10 -8.25
N LEU A 172 -21.74 -8.68 -7.08
CA LEU A 172 -23.11 -8.19 -6.94
C LEU A 172 -23.36 -6.93 -7.79
N ALA A 173 -22.36 -6.07 -7.97
CA ALA A 173 -22.47 -4.86 -8.79
C ALA A 173 -22.67 -5.14 -10.29
N GLU A 174 -22.44 -6.37 -10.77
CA GLU A 174 -22.79 -6.74 -12.15
C GLU A 174 -24.32 -6.85 -12.32
N GLU A 175 -25.03 -7.24 -11.28
CA GLU A 175 -26.50 -7.43 -11.27
C GLU A 175 -27.24 -6.23 -10.65
N ASP A 176 -26.81 -5.75 -9.48
CA ASP A 176 -27.43 -4.63 -8.75
C ASP A 176 -26.37 -3.72 -8.11
N LYS A 177 -26.02 -2.66 -8.85
CA LYS A 177 -25.03 -1.65 -8.44
C LYS A 177 -25.46 -0.87 -7.20
N ASP A 178 -26.74 -0.54 -7.08
CA ASP A 178 -27.24 0.30 -6.00
C ASP A 178 -27.25 -0.46 -4.67
N LEU A 179 -27.62 -1.75 -4.71
CA LEU A 179 -27.54 -2.63 -3.56
C LEU A 179 -26.09 -2.85 -3.14
N ALA A 180 -25.20 -3.15 -4.10
CA ALA A 180 -23.77 -3.35 -3.81
C ALA A 180 -23.15 -2.12 -3.13
N VAL A 181 -23.37 -0.91 -3.66
CA VAL A 181 -22.86 0.33 -3.06
C VAL A 181 -23.45 0.58 -1.67
N ARG A 182 -24.73 0.28 -1.46
CA ARG A 182 -25.38 0.42 -0.15
C ARG A 182 -24.75 -0.49 0.90
N ILE A 183 -24.47 -1.74 0.54
CA ILE A 183 -23.81 -2.70 1.42
C ILE A 183 -22.37 -2.26 1.68
N MET A 184 -21.60 -1.90 0.64
CA MET A 184 -20.23 -1.41 0.80
C MET A 184 -20.14 -0.22 1.77
N LYS A 185 -21.02 0.78 1.63
CA LYS A 185 -21.07 1.95 2.53
C LYS A 185 -21.37 1.60 3.99
N LYS A 186 -21.99 0.44 4.25
CA LYS A 186 -22.32 -0.02 5.60
C LYS A 186 -21.15 -0.74 6.27
N TYR A 187 -20.36 -1.50 5.51
CA TYR A 187 -19.34 -2.42 6.06
C TYR A 187 -17.90 -1.96 5.80
N ILE A 188 -17.66 -1.07 4.84
CA ILE A 188 -16.37 -0.41 4.66
C ILE A 188 -16.37 0.83 5.57
N VAL A 189 -15.61 0.74 6.66
CA VAL A 189 -15.62 1.73 7.74
C VAL A 189 -14.34 2.54 7.77
N ASN A 190 -14.43 3.81 8.19
CA ASN A 190 -13.24 4.64 8.38
C ASN A 190 -12.39 4.12 9.54
N VAL A 191 -11.07 4.27 9.42
CA VAL A 191 -10.09 3.90 10.45
C VAL A 191 -9.06 4.99 10.70
#